data_AF-I0YY86-F1
#
_entry.id   AF-I0YY86-F1
#
_cell.length_a   1.000
_cell.length_b   1.000
_cell.length_c   1.000
_cell.angle_alpha   90.00
_cell.angle_beta   90.00
_cell.angle_gamma   90.00
#
_symmetry.space_group_name_H-M   'P 1'
#
loop_
_entity.id
_entity.type
_entity.pdbx_description
1 polymer ?
#
loop_
_entity_poly.entity_id
_entity_poly.type
_entity_poly.pdbx_seq_one_letter_code
_entity_poly.pdbx_strand_id
1 'polypeptide(L)'
;MSDRQAEPQQPEEDHKIDEQIAEALACPCVDDLRSGPCGKSFEAAFSCFLRHQAKHKDDEVDMDCLGQFEAMQQCMVQHPQAFAEFKHFQTSGEADRMARDAGGR
;
A
#
# COMPACT_ATOMS: atom_id res chain seq x y z
N MET A 1 1.34 -38.84 -28.40
CA MET A 1 2.47 -37.89 -28.48
C MET A 1 2.00 -36.83 -29.46
N SER A 2 1.66 -35.60 -29.10
CA SER A 2 2.08 -34.74 -27.98
C SER A 2 0.91 -33.78 -27.70
N ASP A 3 0.48 -33.64 -26.45
CA ASP A 3 0.68 -32.45 -25.58
C ASP A 3 -0.25 -31.27 -25.97
N ARG A 4 -0.94 -30.55 -25.10
CA ARG A 4 -1.37 -30.58 -23.69
C ARG A 4 -2.37 -29.39 -23.64
N GLN A 5 -3.41 -29.42 -22.80
CA GLN A 5 -4.47 -28.38 -22.73
C GLN A 5 -3.93 -26.95 -22.52
N ALA A 6 -4.63 -25.92 -23.03
CA ALA A 6 -4.47 -24.53 -22.56
C ALA A 6 -5.66 -23.63 -22.97
N GLU A 7 -6.64 -23.49 -22.07
CA GLU A 7 -7.23 -22.21 -21.60
C GLU A 7 -8.15 -22.55 -20.41
N PRO A 8 -8.20 -21.76 -19.33
CA PRO A 8 -7.89 -20.32 -19.25
C PRO A 8 -6.72 -20.00 -18.32
N GLN A 9 -5.77 -19.18 -18.78
CA GLN A 9 -4.62 -18.76 -17.95
C GLN A 9 -4.99 -17.74 -16.85
N GLN A 10 -6.24 -17.26 -16.83
CA GLN A 10 -6.68 -16.15 -15.98
C GLN A 10 -7.03 -16.52 -14.52
N PRO A 11 -7.66 -17.67 -14.19
CA PRO A 11 -8.01 -18.01 -12.80
C PRO A 11 -6.80 -18.44 -11.96
N GLU A 12 -5.81 -19.05 -12.61
CA GLU A 12 -4.61 -19.61 -11.96
C GLU A 12 -3.61 -18.50 -11.59
N GLU A 13 -3.51 -17.45 -12.41
CA GLU A 13 -2.70 -16.27 -12.09
C GLU A 13 -3.34 -15.38 -11.02
N ASP A 14 -4.65 -15.15 -11.06
CA ASP A 14 -5.35 -14.34 -10.04
C ASP A 14 -5.22 -14.97 -8.65
N HIS A 15 -5.36 -16.31 -8.55
CA HIS A 15 -5.18 -17.04 -7.29
C HIS A 15 -3.75 -16.91 -6.73
N LYS A 16 -2.73 -16.94 -7.60
CA LYS A 16 -1.34 -16.73 -7.19
C LYS A 16 -1.11 -15.30 -6.71
N ILE A 17 -1.72 -14.31 -7.35
CA ILE A 17 -1.67 -12.91 -6.93
C ILE A 17 -2.32 -12.74 -5.55
N ASP A 18 -3.48 -13.36 -5.32
CA ASP A 18 -4.15 -13.31 -4.02
C ASP A 18 -3.30 -13.95 -2.90
N GLU A 19 -2.60 -15.04 -3.19
CA GLU A 19 -1.68 -15.65 -2.24
C GLU A 19 -0.48 -14.74 -1.92
N GLN A 20 0.07 -14.06 -2.94
CA GLN A 20 1.11 -13.04 -2.73
C GLN A 20 0.62 -11.84 -1.93
N ILE A 21 -0.62 -11.39 -2.17
CA ILE A 21 -1.26 -10.32 -1.40
C ILE A 21 -1.43 -10.76 0.06
N ALA A 22 -1.90 -11.98 0.29
CA ALA A 22 -2.07 -12.53 1.64
C ALA A 22 -0.73 -12.61 2.40
N GLU A 23 0.33 -13.07 1.75
CA GLU A 23 1.68 -13.10 2.33
C GLU A 23 2.20 -11.68 2.64
N ALA A 24 1.99 -10.73 1.71
CA ALA A 24 2.39 -9.34 1.92
C ALA A 24 1.64 -8.68 3.09
N LEU A 25 0.33 -8.96 3.23
CA LEU A 25 -0.49 -8.48 4.34
C LEU A 25 -0.11 -9.13 5.68
N ALA A 26 0.40 -10.36 5.67
CA ALA A 26 0.87 -11.06 6.86
C ALA A 26 2.26 -10.59 7.35
N CYS A 27 2.98 -9.81 6.55
CA CYS A 27 4.31 -9.32 6.91
C CYS A 27 4.24 -8.37 8.13
N PRO A 28 5.07 -8.58 9.17
CA PRO A 28 5.04 -7.75 10.37
C PRO A 28 5.33 -6.26 10.10
N CYS A 29 5.97 -5.93 8.99
CA CYS A 29 6.23 -4.55 8.57
C CYS A 29 4.96 -3.72 8.35
N VAL A 30 3.83 -4.36 8.01
CA VAL A 30 2.55 -3.69 7.75
C VAL A 30 1.51 -3.96 8.84
N ASP A 31 1.87 -4.70 9.88
CA ASP A 31 0.91 -5.16 10.88
C ASP A 31 0.26 -4.01 11.64
N ASP A 32 1.02 -2.98 12.01
CA ASP A 32 0.49 -1.79 12.69
C ASP A 32 -0.51 -1.02 11.81
N LEU A 33 -0.25 -0.95 10.50
CA LEU A 33 -1.15 -0.30 9.55
C LEU A 33 -2.44 -1.11 9.35
N ARG A 34 -2.31 -2.44 9.28
CA ARG A 34 -3.41 -3.39 9.08
C ARG A 34 -4.30 -3.54 10.32
N SER A 35 -3.70 -3.60 11.51
CA SER A 35 -4.41 -3.80 12.77
C SER A 35 -4.93 -2.48 13.37
N GLY A 36 -4.51 -1.34 12.82
CA GLY A 36 -4.91 -0.01 13.25
C GLY A 36 -6.32 0.42 12.80
N PRO A 37 -6.76 1.65 13.18
CA PRO A 37 -8.10 2.15 12.89
C PRO A 37 -8.42 2.31 11.39
N CYS A 38 -7.38 2.40 10.55
CA CYS A 38 -7.51 2.50 9.09
C CYS A 38 -7.17 1.20 8.35
N GLY A 39 -7.06 0.08 9.07
CA GLY A 39 -6.64 -1.22 8.55
C GLY A 39 -7.41 -1.68 7.32
N LYS A 40 -8.74 -1.55 7.32
CA LYS A 40 -9.58 -1.97 6.19
C LYS A 40 -9.30 -1.19 4.91
N SER A 41 -9.13 0.13 5.03
CA SER A 41 -8.79 0.98 3.88
C SER A 41 -7.37 0.71 3.40
N PHE A 42 -6.45 0.42 4.33
CA PHE A 42 -5.08 0.01 4.02
C PHE A 42 -5.05 -1.32 3.25
N GLU A 43 -5.71 -2.36 3.74
CA GLU A 43 -5.78 -3.66 3.08
C GLU A 43 -6.37 -3.54 1.66
N ALA A 44 -7.45 -2.78 1.49
CA ALA A 44 -8.08 -2.56 0.20
C ALA A 44 -7.16 -1.83 -0.80
N ALA A 45 -6.51 -0.75 -0.37
CA ALA A 45 -5.59 0.02 -1.20
C ALA A 45 -4.34 -0.78 -1.58
N PHE A 46 -3.74 -1.46 -0.60
CA PHE A 46 -2.53 -2.24 -0.78
C PHE A 46 -2.75 -3.46 -1.68
N SER A 47 -3.85 -4.18 -1.47
CA SER A 47 -4.25 -5.31 -2.33
C SER A 47 -4.50 -4.88 -3.76
N CYS A 48 -5.17 -3.73 -3.97
CA CYS A 48 -5.39 -3.18 -5.30
C CYS A 48 -4.05 -2.88 -6.00
N PHE A 49 -3.13 -2.19 -5.32
CA PHE A 49 -1.83 -1.85 -5.87
C PHE A 49 -0.99 -3.07 -6.25
N LEU A 50 -0.97 -4.11 -5.41
CA LEU A 50 -0.24 -5.34 -5.70
C LEU A 50 -0.86 -6.09 -6.89
N ARG A 51 -2.20 -6.12 -6.99
CA ARG A 51 -2.89 -6.70 -8.14
C ARG A 51 -2.59 -5.93 -9.43
N HIS A 52 -2.60 -4.61 -9.38
CA HIS A 52 -2.19 -3.73 -10.48
C HIS A 52 -0.74 -4.05 -10.89
N GLN A 53 0.23 -3.98 -9.97
CA GLN A 53 1.64 -4.29 -10.25
C GLN A 53 1.88 -5.69 -10.83
N ALA A 54 1.12 -6.69 -10.38
CA ALA A 54 1.24 -8.05 -10.90
C ALA A 54 0.69 -8.17 -12.34
N LYS A 55 -0.41 -7.47 -12.65
CA LYS A 55 -1.08 -7.50 -13.96
C LYS A 55 -0.43 -6.58 -14.99
N HIS A 56 0.27 -5.52 -14.57
CA HIS A 56 1.05 -4.64 -15.46
C HIS A 56 2.23 -5.32 -16.18
N LYS A 57 2.52 -6.58 -15.89
CA LYS A 57 3.48 -7.37 -16.66
C LYS A 57 2.99 -7.70 -18.08
N ASP A 58 1.68 -7.64 -18.28
CA ASP A 58 1.01 -7.69 -19.57
C ASP A 58 0.32 -6.33 -19.74
N ASP A 59 0.77 -5.52 -20.71
CA ASP A 59 0.45 -4.10 -20.97
C ASP A 59 -1.06 -3.70 -21.09
N GLU A 60 -2.02 -4.51 -20.63
CA GLU A 60 -3.45 -4.36 -20.95
C GLU A 60 -4.41 -4.15 -19.75
N VAL A 61 -3.95 -4.01 -18.51
CA VAL A 61 -4.88 -3.84 -17.36
C VAL A 61 -4.66 -2.55 -16.59
N ASP A 62 -5.41 -1.51 -16.95
CA ASP A 62 -5.51 -0.25 -16.19
C ASP A 62 -6.49 -0.46 -15.01
N MET A 63 -5.96 -0.69 -13.81
CA MET A 63 -6.77 -0.78 -12.57
C MET A 63 -6.66 0.53 -11.79
N ASP A 64 -7.74 1.31 -11.75
CA ASP A 64 -7.75 2.54 -10.96
C ASP A 64 -7.84 2.25 -9.45
N CYS A 65 -6.69 2.21 -8.79
CA CYS A 65 -6.59 2.04 -7.34
C CYS A 65 -6.69 3.35 -6.54
N LEU A 66 -6.76 4.51 -7.19
CA LEU A 66 -6.66 5.81 -6.53
C LEU A 66 -7.74 6.01 -5.48
N GLY A 67 -8.99 5.62 -5.77
CA GLY A 67 -10.09 5.76 -4.80
C GLY A 67 -9.87 5.00 -3.49
N GLN A 68 -9.17 3.85 -3.53
CA GLN A 68 -8.84 3.11 -2.32
C GLN A 68 -7.76 3.84 -1.50
N PHE A 69 -6.76 4.41 -2.17
CA PHE A 69 -5.75 5.25 -1.52
C PHE A 69 -6.34 6.53 -0.94
N GLU A 70 -7.29 7.17 -1.61
CA GLU A 70 -8.02 8.33 -1.08
C GLU A 70 -8.79 7.97 0.18
N ALA A 71 -9.52 6.85 0.18
CA ALA A 71 -10.24 6.37 1.36
C ALA A 71 -9.29 6.09 2.55
N MET A 72 -8.12 5.53 2.27
CA MET A 72 -7.07 5.32 3.28
C MET A 72 -6.54 6.65 3.81
N GLN A 73 -6.21 7.60 2.92
CA GLN A 73 -5.71 8.92 3.30
C GLN A 73 -6.72 9.69 4.14
N GLN A 74 -8.00 9.70 3.74
CA GLN A 74 -9.07 10.34 4.49
C GLN A 74 -9.22 9.73 5.89
N CYS A 75 -9.07 8.42 6.02
CA CYS A 75 -9.05 7.77 7.34
C CYS A 75 -7.85 8.25 8.18
N MET A 76 -6.64 8.26 7.62
CA MET A 76 -5.44 8.70 8.33
C MET A 76 -5.55 10.15 8.83
N VAL A 77 -6.16 11.03 8.03
CA VAL A 77 -6.43 12.43 8.41
C VAL A 77 -7.43 12.53 9.57
N GLN A 78 -8.43 11.64 9.64
CA GLN A 78 -9.39 11.58 10.74
C GLN A 78 -8.83 10.96 12.02
N HIS A 79 -7.75 10.18 11.92
CA HIS A 79 -7.09 9.51 13.05
C HIS A 79 -5.65 10.00 13.29
N PRO A 80 -5.40 11.32 13.41
CA PRO A 80 -4.04 11.87 13.45
C PRO A 80 -3.20 11.38 14.63
N GLN A 81 -3.83 10.98 15.73
CA GLN A 81 -3.21 10.41 16.91
C GLN A 81 -2.65 9.00 16.68
N ALA A 82 -3.31 8.19 15.86
CA ALA A 82 -2.84 6.84 15.51
C ALA A 82 -1.64 6.89 14.56
N PHE A 83 -1.46 8.00 13.85
CA PHE A 83 -0.37 8.20 12.89
C PHE A 83 0.67 9.23 13.35
N ALA A 84 0.66 9.66 14.61
CA ALA A 84 1.57 10.68 15.13
C ALA A 84 3.04 10.23 15.07
N GLU A 85 3.32 8.98 15.42
CA GLU A 85 4.66 8.39 15.36
C GLU A 85 5.21 8.38 13.91
N PHE A 86 4.35 8.16 12.91
CA PHE A 86 4.73 8.23 11.49
C PHE A 86 4.99 9.66 11.00
N LYS A 87 4.39 10.69 11.64
CA LYS A 87 4.61 12.10 11.30
C LYS A 87 5.96 12.63 11.77
N HIS A 88 6.58 12.00 12.77
CA HIS A 88 7.85 12.44 13.32
C HIS A 88 9.03 12.33 12.35
N PHE A 89 8.88 11.59 11.24
CA PHE A 89 9.91 11.54 10.20
C PHE A 89 10.03 12.84 9.39
N GLN A 90 8.99 13.67 9.32
CA GLN A 90 9.04 14.96 8.61
C GLN A 90 9.39 16.13 9.54
N THR A 91 9.03 16.07 10.81
CA THR A 91 9.26 17.18 11.76
C THR A 91 10.71 17.27 12.24
N SER A 92 11.49 16.20 12.14
CA SER A 92 12.92 16.21 12.49
C SER A 92 13.73 17.18 11.60
N GLY A 93 13.34 17.35 10.33
CA GLY A 93 13.97 18.30 9.41
C GLY A 93 13.47 19.74 9.53
N GLU A 94 12.23 19.96 9.95
CA GLU A 94 11.65 21.29 10.12
C GLU A 94 12.12 21.96 11.43
N ALA A 95 12.21 21.20 12.52
CA ALA A 95 12.77 21.68 13.78
C ALA A 95 14.26 22.05 13.65
N ASP A 96 15.04 21.26 12.90
CA ASP A 96 16.46 21.55 12.62
C ASP A 96 16.64 22.77 11.69
N ARG A 97 15.78 22.93 10.68
CA ARG A 97 15.78 24.12 9.81
C ARG A 97 15.43 25.41 10.55
N MET A 98 14.43 25.40 11.42
CA MET A 98 14.07 26.58 12.23
C MET A 98 15.15 26.96 13.24
N ALA A 99 15.88 25.97 13.79
CA ALA A 99 17.02 26.22 14.66
C ALA A 99 18.23 26.81 13.93
N ARG A 100 18.48 26.43 12.65
CA ARG A 100 19.55 27.01 11.83
C ARG A 100 19.25 28.44 11.37
N ASP A 101 17.99 28.77 11.10
CA ASP A 101 17.58 30.11 10.66
C ASP A 101 17.62 31.15 11.79
N ALA A 102 17.34 30.73 13.03
CA ALA A 102 17.42 31.59 14.22
C ALA A 102 18.86 31.89 14.71
N GLY A 103 19.88 31.22 14.16
CA GLY A 103 21.27 31.32 14.59
C GLY A 103 22.21 32.13 13.68
N GLY A 104 21.72 32.70 12.57
CA GLY A 104 22.54 33.43 11.61
C GLY A 104 22.83 34.88 12.05
N ARG A 105 24.07 35.14 12.49
CA ARG A 105 24.64 36.47 12.64
C ARG A 105 25.41 36.86 11.38
#